data_AF-A0A957WUY5-F1
#
_entry.id   AF-A0A957WUY5-F1
#
_cell.length_a   1.000
_cell.length_b   1.000
_cell.length_c   1.000
_cell.angle_alpha   90.00
_cell.angle_beta   90.00
_cell.angle_gamma   90.00
#
_symmetry.space_group_name_H-M   'P 1'
#
loop_
_entity.id
_entity.type
_entity.pdbx_description
1 polymer ?
#
loop_
_entity_poly.entity_id
_entity_poly.type
_entity_poly.pdbx_seq_one_letter_code
_entity_poly.pdbx_strand_id
1 'polypeptide(L)'
;IAHFPFVHEGILGVKDRPEIADYEADITPDGVEARGVQVYQPDPYGTGQGDTVRYTYRAYRPLTAYLRKESDGPQFSILLTILPHSPVDSTAWMWMAMNYGHDIPAEELIAWQDEIFAQDRPIVQSQRPELLPLDLQAELHLRSDRTAIAYRKWLNELGLSFGTS
;
A
#
# COMPACT_ATOMS: atom_id res chain seq x y z
N ILE A 1 -3.56 -3.34 2.14
CA ILE A 1 -4.91 -2.73 2.32
C ILE A 1 -5.65 -3.42 3.45
N ALA A 2 -5.88 -4.74 3.40
CA ALA A 2 -6.61 -5.46 4.46
C ALA A 2 -5.98 -5.38 5.86
N HIS A 3 -4.71 -4.97 5.95
CA HIS A 3 -4.02 -4.77 7.22
C HIS A 3 -4.35 -3.44 7.90
N PHE A 4 -4.97 -2.48 7.19
CA PHE A 4 -5.24 -1.14 7.71
C PHE A 4 -5.98 -1.13 9.05
N PRO A 5 -7.07 -1.90 9.24
CA PRO A 5 -7.83 -1.95 10.49
C PRO A 5 -7.11 -2.65 11.65
N PHE A 6 -5.86 -3.09 11.47
CA PHE A 6 -5.14 -3.85 12.48
C PHE A 6 -3.78 -3.24 12.79
N VAL A 7 -3.03 -2.88 11.74
CA VAL A 7 -1.68 -2.29 11.84
C VAL A 7 -1.77 -0.78 12.02
N HIS A 8 -2.68 -0.14 11.27
CA HIS A 8 -2.87 1.31 11.28
C HIS A 8 -4.17 1.71 11.99
N GLU A 9 -4.46 0.99 13.08
CA GLU A 9 -5.70 1.14 13.83
C GLU A 9 -5.88 2.58 14.33
N GLY A 10 -7.08 3.13 14.10
CA GLY A 10 -7.41 4.51 14.46
C GLY A 10 -6.92 5.57 13.46
N ILE A 11 -6.13 5.18 12.44
CA ILE A 11 -5.61 6.09 11.41
C ILE A 11 -6.17 5.73 10.04
N LEU A 12 -5.82 4.54 9.52
CA LEU A 12 -6.21 4.10 8.17
C LEU A 12 -7.36 3.08 8.18
N GLY A 13 -7.82 2.67 9.35
CA GLY A 13 -8.95 1.77 9.55
C GLY A 13 -9.34 1.66 11.03
N VAL A 14 -10.43 0.92 11.30
CA VAL A 14 -10.86 0.57 12.66
C VAL A 14 -11.25 -0.91 12.74
N LYS A 15 -10.90 -1.59 13.83
CA LYS A 15 -11.20 -3.04 14.02
C LYS A 15 -12.67 -3.40 13.95
N ASP A 16 -13.55 -2.46 14.31
CA ASP A 16 -15.02 -2.63 14.27
C ASP A 16 -15.59 -2.58 12.85
N ARG A 17 -14.80 -2.15 11.85
CA ARG A 17 -15.17 -2.13 10.43
C ARG A 17 -14.02 -2.63 9.55
N PRO A 18 -13.61 -3.90 9.69
CA PRO A 18 -12.40 -4.41 9.04
C PRO A 18 -12.64 -4.84 7.58
N GLU A 19 -13.88 -4.75 7.09
CA GLU A 19 -14.27 -5.26 5.79
C GLU A 19 -13.60 -4.49 4.64
N ILE A 20 -13.02 -5.24 3.71
CA ILE A 20 -12.53 -4.71 2.45
C ILE A 20 -13.57 -5.04 1.38
N ALA A 21 -14.08 -4.00 0.70
CA ALA A 21 -15.03 -4.18 -0.39
C ALA A 21 -14.40 -4.96 -1.56
N ASP A 22 -15.25 -5.53 -2.41
CA ASP A 22 -14.77 -6.18 -3.63
C ASP A 22 -14.12 -5.17 -4.56
N TYR A 23 -13.00 -5.55 -5.19
CA TYR A 23 -12.22 -4.69 -6.09
C TYR A 23 -11.48 -5.53 -7.13
N GLU A 24 -10.99 -4.87 -8.18
CA GLU A 24 -10.27 -5.51 -9.29
C GLU A 24 -8.77 -5.21 -9.20
N ALA A 25 -7.95 -6.19 -9.60
CA ALA A 25 -6.52 -6.01 -9.77
C ALA A 25 -6.06 -6.75 -11.03
N ASP A 26 -5.47 -6.02 -11.96
CA ASP A 26 -5.07 -6.51 -13.27
C ASP A 26 -3.59 -6.25 -13.54
N ILE A 27 -2.99 -7.15 -14.33
CA ILE A 27 -1.70 -6.92 -14.95
C ILE A 27 -1.95 -6.21 -16.29
N THR A 28 -1.34 -5.04 -16.46
CA THR A 28 -1.46 -4.17 -17.63
C THR A 28 -0.09 -4.00 -18.30
N PRO A 29 -0.01 -3.41 -19.51
CA PRO A 29 1.27 -3.07 -20.13
C PRO A 29 2.16 -2.15 -19.26
N ASP A 30 1.55 -1.34 -18.39
CA ASP A 30 2.23 -0.39 -17.50
C ASP A 30 2.55 -0.98 -16.11
N GLY A 31 2.28 -2.27 -15.89
CA GLY A 31 2.46 -2.98 -14.62
C GLY A 31 1.13 -3.37 -13.97
N VAL A 32 1.11 -3.53 -12.65
CA VAL A 32 -0.12 -3.92 -11.92
C VAL A 32 -0.95 -2.70 -11.57
N GLU A 33 -2.26 -2.77 -11.77
CA GLU A 33 -3.21 -1.76 -11.35
C GLU A 33 -4.36 -2.38 -10.56
N ALA A 34 -4.67 -1.83 -9.38
CA ALA A 34 -5.85 -2.17 -8.61
C ALA A 34 -6.81 -0.98 -8.54
N ARG A 35 -8.07 -1.21 -8.91
CA ARG A 35 -9.12 -0.18 -9.05
C ARG A 35 -10.35 -0.52 -8.23
N GLY A 36 -11.08 0.51 -7.82
CA GLY A 36 -12.32 0.34 -7.05
C GLY A 36 -12.08 -0.09 -5.59
N VAL A 37 -10.85 0.02 -5.10
CA VAL A 37 -10.53 -0.28 -3.70
C VAL A 37 -11.29 0.69 -2.80
N GLN A 38 -12.09 0.16 -1.88
CA GLN A 38 -12.84 0.94 -0.91
C GLN A 38 -12.53 0.45 0.51
N VAL A 39 -12.22 1.38 1.40
CA VAL A 39 -11.92 1.12 2.81
C VAL A 39 -12.49 2.21 3.69
N TYR A 40 -13.04 1.84 4.84
CA TYR A 40 -13.50 2.81 5.84
C TYR A 40 -12.30 3.36 6.63
N GLN A 41 -12.25 4.67 6.80
CA GLN A 41 -11.28 5.38 7.64
C GLN A 41 -12.02 6.19 8.71
N PRO A 42 -11.48 6.27 9.94
CA PRO A 42 -12.12 7.02 11.03
C PRO A 42 -12.05 8.53 10.87
N ASP A 43 -11.00 9.05 10.23
CA ASP A 43 -10.88 10.47 9.88
C ASP A 43 -10.02 10.68 8.61
N PRO A 44 -10.54 10.31 7.44
CA PRO A 44 -9.80 10.39 6.18
C PRO A 44 -9.43 11.81 5.74
N TYR A 45 -10.06 12.84 6.30
CA TYR A 45 -9.96 14.22 5.82
C TYR A 45 -9.60 15.22 6.93
N GLY A 46 -9.29 14.76 8.14
CA GLY A 46 -8.96 15.62 9.28
C GLY A 46 -10.15 16.40 9.84
N THR A 47 -11.38 15.92 9.62
CA THR A 47 -12.63 16.56 10.06
C THR A 47 -13.21 15.93 11.32
N GLY A 48 -12.59 14.86 11.83
CA GLY A 48 -13.10 14.02 12.91
C GLY A 48 -14.30 13.15 12.50
N GLN A 49 -14.59 13.04 11.20
CA GLN A 49 -15.70 12.22 10.69
C GLN A 49 -15.18 11.07 9.82
N GLY A 50 -15.67 9.87 10.11
CA GLY A 50 -15.31 8.69 9.34
C GLY A 50 -15.99 8.66 7.98
N ASP A 51 -15.29 8.12 6.98
CA ASP A 51 -15.79 7.99 5.62
C ASP A 51 -15.19 6.77 4.91
N THR A 52 -15.85 6.32 3.85
CA THR A 52 -15.33 5.29 2.95
C THR A 52 -14.52 5.94 1.84
N VAL A 53 -13.22 5.73 1.87
CA VAL A 53 -12.30 6.28 0.89
C VAL A 53 -12.06 5.30 -0.25
N ARG A 54 -11.81 5.87 -1.43
CA ARG A 54 -11.49 5.11 -2.64
C ARG A 54 -10.03 5.27 -2.99
N TYR A 55 -9.42 4.19 -3.45
CA TYR A 55 -8.03 4.19 -3.89
C TYR A 55 -7.88 3.53 -5.25
N THR A 56 -6.98 4.10 -6.05
CA THR A 56 -6.30 3.40 -7.13
C THR A 56 -4.86 3.12 -6.68
N TYR A 57 -4.41 1.87 -6.80
CA TYR A 57 -3.02 1.46 -6.57
C TYR A 57 -2.38 1.02 -7.87
N ARG A 58 -1.09 1.30 -8.03
CA ARG A 58 -0.29 0.85 -9.17
C ARG A 58 1.08 0.39 -8.73
N ALA A 59 1.61 -0.63 -9.39
CA ALA A 59 3.03 -0.94 -9.38
C ALA A 59 3.57 -0.73 -10.80
N TYR A 60 4.13 0.46 -11.06
CA TYR A 60 4.64 0.83 -12.39
C TYR A 60 5.93 0.09 -12.75
N ARG A 61 6.69 -0.29 -11.72
CA ARG A 61 7.92 -1.08 -11.78
C ARG A 61 7.93 -2.00 -10.56
N PRO A 62 8.66 -3.13 -10.58
CA PRO A 62 8.68 -4.07 -9.46
C PRO A 62 8.89 -3.38 -8.11
N LEU A 63 9.86 -2.47 -8.02
CA LEU A 63 10.21 -1.80 -6.76
C LEU A 63 9.63 -0.38 -6.64
N THR A 64 8.57 -0.05 -7.39
CA THR A 64 7.92 1.27 -7.34
C THR A 64 6.41 1.13 -7.28
N ALA A 65 5.84 1.51 -6.14
CA ALA A 65 4.40 1.55 -5.92
C ALA A 65 3.89 2.99 -5.95
N TYR A 66 2.68 3.16 -6.45
CA TYR A 66 1.93 4.41 -6.44
C TYR A 66 0.55 4.15 -5.85
N LEU A 67 0.07 5.07 -5.02
CA LEU A 67 -1.33 5.11 -4.63
C LEU A 67 -1.88 6.51 -4.85
N ARG A 68 -3.16 6.56 -5.20
CA ARG A 68 -3.94 7.78 -5.25
C ARG A 68 -5.23 7.57 -4.49
N LYS A 69 -5.52 8.50 -3.58
CA LYS A 69 -6.85 8.62 -2.99
C LYS A 69 -7.77 9.31 -4.00
N GLU A 70 -8.83 8.64 -4.38
CA GLU A 70 -9.83 9.16 -5.31
C GLU A 70 -10.75 10.13 -4.58
N SER A 71 -10.96 11.29 -5.19
CA SER A 71 -11.73 12.39 -4.63
C SER A 71 -12.00 13.40 -5.74
N ASP A 72 -13.19 14.00 -5.73
CA ASP A 72 -13.58 15.08 -6.64
C ASP A 72 -13.02 16.46 -6.20
N GLY A 73 -12.44 16.54 -5.00
CA GLY A 73 -11.86 17.76 -4.42
C GLY A 73 -10.40 17.58 -4.00
N PRO A 74 -10.09 17.46 -2.68
CA PRO A 74 -8.72 17.25 -2.20
C PRO A 74 -8.09 15.99 -2.79
N GLN A 75 -6.89 16.09 -3.35
CA GLN A 75 -6.14 15.00 -3.94
C GLN A 75 -4.90 14.69 -3.14
N PHE A 76 -4.70 13.40 -2.89
CA PHE A 76 -3.56 12.86 -2.16
C PHE A 76 -3.00 11.68 -2.93
N SER A 77 -1.69 11.63 -3.08
CA SER A 77 -1.00 10.48 -3.65
C SER A 77 0.35 10.25 -3.00
N ILE A 78 0.79 9.00 -3.03
CA ILE A 78 2.11 8.59 -2.58
C ILE A 78 2.80 7.85 -3.73
N LEU A 79 4.07 8.17 -3.95
CA LEU A 79 4.99 7.32 -4.69
C LEU A 79 5.99 6.72 -3.69
N LEU A 80 6.10 5.40 -3.67
CA LEU A 80 7.04 4.65 -2.85
C LEU A 80 8.01 3.90 -3.78
N THR A 81 9.30 4.13 -3.62
CA THR A 81 10.36 3.40 -4.33
C THR A 81 11.27 2.69 -3.36
N ILE A 82 11.58 1.43 -3.63
CA ILE A 82 12.47 0.60 -2.84
C ILE A 82 13.84 0.51 -3.52
N LEU A 83 14.89 0.88 -2.80
CA LEU A 83 16.28 0.68 -3.20
C LEU A 83 16.81 -0.60 -2.53
N PRO A 84 16.99 -1.71 -3.27
CA PRO A 84 17.52 -2.95 -2.70
C PRO A 84 19.03 -2.85 -2.48
N HIS A 85 19.49 -3.23 -1.29
CA HIS A 85 20.93 -3.35 -0.96
C HIS A 85 21.38 -4.80 -0.95
N SER A 86 20.50 -5.70 -0.50
CA SER A 86 20.66 -7.16 -0.51
C SER A 86 19.29 -7.83 -0.67
N PRO A 87 19.20 -9.16 -0.81
CA PRO A 87 17.91 -9.85 -0.91
C PRO A 87 16.97 -9.62 0.28
N VAL A 88 17.49 -9.21 1.44
CA VAL A 88 16.72 -9.02 2.68
C VAL A 88 16.95 -7.65 3.33
N ASP A 89 17.60 -6.72 2.63
CA ASP A 89 17.88 -5.37 3.14
C ASP A 89 17.64 -4.31 2.05
N SER A 90 16.94 -3.23 2.41
CA SER A 90 16.54 -2.18 1.46
C SER A 90 16.27 -0.85 2.15
N THR A 91 16.28 0.23 1.37
CA THR A 91 15.78 1.55 1.80
C THR A 91 14.49 1.89 1.05
N ALA A 92 13.47 2.30 1.79
CA ALA A 92 12.23 2.83 1.25
C ALA A 92 12.31 4.36 1.12
N TRP A 93 11.98 4.88 -0.06
CA TRP A 93 11.88 6.30 -0.34
C TRP A 93 10.43 6.64 -0.69
N MET A 94 9.85 7.58 0.05
CA MET A 94 8.44 7.94 -0.09
C MET A 94 8.29 9.42 -0.43
N TRP A 95 7.42 9.72 -1.40
CA TRP A 95 7.03 11.07 -1.75
C TRP A 95 5.52 11.22 -1.64
N MET A 96 5.08 12.20 -0.87
CA MET A 96 3.68 12.63 -0.82
C MET A 96 3.46 13.77 -1.79
N ALA A 97 2.36 13.72 -2.53
CA ALA A 97 1.89 14.82 -3.38
C ALA A 97 0.43 15.13 -3.06
N MET A 98 0.19 16.39 -2.73
CA MET A 98 -1.09 16.91 -2.22
C MET A 98 -1.42 18.25 -2.87
N ASN A 99 -2.69 18.53 -3.11
CA ASN A 99 -3.18 19.84 -3.57
C ASN A 99 -3.90 20.64 -2.45
N TYR A 100 -3.65 20.28 -1.20
CA TYR A 100 -4.19 20.89 0.01
C TYR A 100 -3.15 20.82 1.13
N GLY A 101 -3.43 21.43 2.29
CA GLY A 101 -2.50 21.43 3.43
C GLY A 101 -1.31 22.35 3.24
N HIS A 102 -1.41 23.37 2.37
CA HIS A 102 -0.33 24.33 2.08
C HIS A 102 0.11 25.15 3.31
N ASP A 103 -0.75 25.27 4.32
CA ASP A 103 -0.47 25.98 5.56
C ASP A 103 0.18 25.07 6.62
N ILE A 104 0.29 23.76 6.37
CA ILE A 104 0.91 22.79 7.27
C ILE A 104 2.41 22.74 6.94
N PRO A 105 3.32 22.91 7.93
CA PRO A 105 4.74 22.76 7.70
C PRO A 105 5.08 21.36 7.14
N ALA A 106 6.00 21.31 6.18
CA ALA A 106 6.34 20.07 5.50
C ALA A 106 6.89 19.01 6.48
N GLU A 107 7.64 19.43 7.49
CA GLU A 107 8.17 18.58 8.54
C GLU A 107 7.07 17.87 9.35
N GLU A 108 5.92 18.50 9.56
CA GLU A 108 4.79 17.90 10.28
C GLU A 108 4.11 16.83 9.41
N LEU A 109 3.94 17.10 8.12
CA LEU A 109 3.40 16.12 7.16
C LEU A 109 4.31 14.90 7.02
N ILE A 110 5.63 15.13 6.97
CA ILE A 110 6.65 14.06 6.92
C ILE A 110 6.60 13.23 8.20
N ALA A 111 6.62 13.88 9.37
CA ALA A 111 6.61 13.17 10.65
C ALA A 111 5.34 12.31 10.83
N TRP A 112 4.19 12.82 10.40
CA TRP A 112 2.93 12.06 10.42
C TRP A 112 2.98 10.84 9.49
N GLN A 113 3.50 10.99 8.28
CA GLN A 113 3.63 9.87 7.35
C GLN A 113 4.67 8.84 7.82
N ASP A 114 5.76 9.28 8.44
CA ASP A 114 6.78 8.41 9.04
C ASP A 114 6.19 7.57 10.19
N GLU A 115 5.31 8.14 11.02
CA GLU A 115 4.62 7.39 12.07
C GLU A 115 3.78 6.24 11.50
N ILE A 116 3.00 6.52 10.45
CA ILE A 116 2.19 5.49 9.77
C ILE A 116 3.10 4.42 9.17
N PHE A 117 4.15 4.81 8.45
CA PHE A 117 5.05 3.87 7.79
C PHE A 117 5.85 3.02 8.79
N ALA A 118 6.20 3.58 9.95
CA ALA A 118 6.90 2.87 11.01
C ALA A 118 6.07 1.71 11.60
N GLN A 119 4.74 1.74 11.51
CA GLN A 119 3.87 0.66 11.96
C GLN A 119 3.99 -0.60 11.10
N ASP A 120 4.27 -0.45 9.80
CA ASP A 120 4.49 -1.59 8.89
C ASP A 120 5.84 -2.28 9.11
N ARG A 121 6.87 -1.51 9.51
CA ARG A 121 8.25 -2.01 9.68
C ARG A 121 8.36 -3.29 10.51
N PRO A 122 7.85 -3.38 11.75
CA PRO A 122 7.95 -4.61 12.54
C PRO A 122 7.21 -5.79 11.90
N ILE A 123 6.10 -5.53 11.19
CA ILE A 123 5.34 -6.58 10.48
C ILE A 123 6.21 -7.16 9.37
N VAL A 124 6.73 -6.32 8.47
CA VAL A 124 7.58 -6.74 7.35
C VAL A 124 8.84 -7.46 7.86
N GLN A 125 9.52 -6.92 8.87
CA GLN A 125 10.75 -7.54 9.41
C GLN A 125 10.52 -8.89 10.09
N SER A 126 9.28 -9.17 10.53
CA SER A 126 8.92 -10.43 11.19
C SER A 126 8.49 -11.55 10.23
N GLN A 127 8.20 -11.24 8.96
CA GLN A 127 7.71 -12.22 7.98
C GLN A 127 8.74 -13.32 7.72
N ARG A 128 8.27 -14.56 7.61
CA ARG A 128 9.10 -15.73 7.30
C ARG A 128 8.40 -16.63 6.26
N PRO A 129 9.12 -17.16 5.25
CA PRO A 129 10.53 -16.88 4.93
C PRO A 129 10.76 -15.40 4.56
N GLU A 130 12.02 -14.94 4.64
CA GLU A 130 12.35 -13.52 4.40
C GLU A 130 12.19 -13.11 2.93
N LEU A 131 12.38 -14.04 2.00
CA LEU A 131 12.21 -13.81 0.57
C LEU A 131 10.74 -13.93 0.19
N LEU A 132 10.29 -13.13 -0.78
CA LEU A 132 8.91 -13.15 -1.25
C LEU A 132 8.64 -14.43 -2.05
N PRO A 133 7.77 -15.35 -1.59
CA PRO A 133 7.39 -16.51 -2.38
C PRO A 133 6.55 -16.09 -3.58
N LEU A 134 6.99 -16.47 -4.78
CA LEU A 134 6.23 -16.24 -6.01
C LEU A 134 5.33 -17.42 -6.38
N ASP A 135 5.56 -18.60 -5.80
CA ASP A 135 4.59 -19.69 -5.83
C ASP A 135 3.38 -19.34 -4.97
N LEU A 136 2.23 -19.11 -5.61
CA LEU A 136 0.98 -18.78 -4.93
C LEU A 136 0.42 -19.93 -4.07
N GLN A 137 0.98 -21.14 -4.17
CA GLN A 137 0.62 -22.25 -3.28
C GLN A 137 1.39 -22.23 -1.96
N ALA A 138 2.47 -21.45 -1.87
CA ALA A 138 3.29 -21.35 -0.65
C ALA A 138 2.58 -20.58 0.48
N GLU A 139 1.58 -19.75 0.14
CA GLU A 139 0.84 -18.92 1.09
C GLU A 139 -0.68 -19.08 0.91
N LEU A 140 -1.44 -18.83 1.97
CA LEU A 140 -2.90 -18.73 1.89
C LEU A 140 -3.27 -17.35 1.34
N HIS A 141 -4.16 -17.32 0.35
CA HIS A 141 -4.68 -16.08 -0.23
C HIS A 141 -6.19 -15.95 -0.09
N LEU A 142 -6.64 -14.75 0.25
CA LEU A 142 -8.04 -14.36 0.35
C LEU A 142 -8.42 -13.41 -0.79
N ARG A 143 -9.73 -13.15 -0.95
CA ARG A 143 -10.23 -12.19 -1.96
C ARG A 143 -9.69 -10.78 -1.78
N SER A 144 -9.34 -10.40 -0.55
CA SER A 144 -8.72 -9.12 -0.23
C SER A 144 -7.29 -8.99 -0.76
N ASP A 145 -6.66 -10.10 -1.16
CA ASP A 145 -5.24 -10.15 -1.54
C ASP A 145 -5.02 -10.06 -3.06
N ARG A 146 -6.08 -9.75 -3.83
CA ARG A 146 -6.03 -9.67 -5.30
C ARG A 146 -4.86 -8.85 -5.82
N THR A 147 -4.58 -7.67 -5.25
CA THR A 147 -3.42 -6.86 -5.64
C THR A 147 -2.10 -7.60 -5.42
N ALA A 148 -1.94 -8.27 -4.28
CA ALA A 148 -0.72 -8.99 -3.94
C ALA A 148 -0.53 -10.25 -4.79
N ILE A 149 -1.62 -10.92 -5.18
CA ILE A 149 -1.63 -12.03 -6.13
C ILE A 149 -1.23 -11.55 -7.52
N ALA A 150 -1.86 -10.47 -8.02
CA ALA A 150 -1.53 -9.90 -9.33
C ALA A 150 -0.06 -9.46 -9.40
N TYR A 151 0.44 -8.84 -8.32
CA TYR A 151 1.85 -8.47 -8.19
C TYR A 151 2.79 -9.67 -8.26
N ARG A 152 2.56 -10.74 -7.50
CA ARG A 152 3.40 -11.96 -7.56
C ARG A 152 3.39 -12.61 -8.94
N LYS A 153 2.22 -12.72 -9.58
CA LYS A 153 2.11 -13.23 -10.96
C LYS A 153 2.92 -12.38 -11.94
N TRP A 154 2.80 -11.06 -11.85
CA TRP A 154 3.54 -10.15 -12.70
C TRP A 154 5.05 -10.25 -12.50
N LEU A 155 5.53 -10.36 -11.26
CA LEU A 155 6.96 -10.57 -10.98
C LEU A 155 7.47 -11.87 -11.61
N ASN A 156 6.68 -12.95 -11.56
CA ASN A 156 6.99 -14.21 -12.24
C ASN A 156 7.07 -14.03 -13.76
N GLU A 157 6.12 -13.31 -14.38
CA GLU A 157 6.13 -13.03 -15.82
C GLU A 157 7.38 -12.24 -16.26
N LEU A 158 7.86 -11.34 -15.39
CA LEU A 158 9.10 -10.60 -15.61
C LEU A 158 10.37 -11.42 -15.37
N GLY A 159 10.26 -12.61 -14.78
CA GLY A 159 11.40 -13.42 -14.37
C GLY A 159 12.23 -12.78 -13.26
N LEU A 160 11.61 -11.97 -12.39
CA LEU A 160 12.33 -11.36 -11.27
C LEU A 160 12.75 -12.46 -10.29
N SER A 161 14.05 -12.52 -9.99
CA SER A 161 14.63 -13.50 -9.07
C SER A 161 15.29 -12.90 -7.82
N PHE A 162 15.58 -11.59 -7.84
CA PHE A 162 16.23 -10.93 -6.71
C PHE A 162 15.22 -10.64 -5.60
N GLY A 163 15.48 -11.13 -4.39
CA GLY A 163 14.60 -10.92 -3.22
C GLY A 163 13.34 -11.81 -3.21
N THR A 164 13.27 -12.78 -4.11
CA THR A 164 12.12 -13.68 -4.30
C THR A 164 12.55 -15.14 -4.16
N SER A 165 11.60 -16.02 -3.85
CA SER A 165 11.79 -17.48 -3.77
C SER A 165 10.76 -18.26 -4.56
#